data_AF-A0A3D4UCU2-F1
#
_entry.id   AF-A0A3D4UCU2-F1
#
_cell.length_a   1.000
_cell.length_b   1.000
_cell.length_c   1.000
_cell.angle_alpha   90.00
_cell.angle_beta   90.00
_cell.angle_gamma   90.00
#
_symmetry.space_group_name_H-M   'P 1'
#
loop_
_entity.id
_entity.type
_entity.pdbx_description
1 polymer ?
#
loop_
_entity_poly.entity_id
_entity_poly.type
_entity_poly.pdbx_seq_one_letter_code
_entity_poly.pdbx_strand_id
1 'polypeptide(L)'
;MRKLLLVVAAALPLAGCPLDDVLKPTPSTGTASVAGGSTVTPATIGTFLSRIEAARGTALTVAEKSQVTVAAQQTRNILDSTQQKFLGAVGGTVGLDAATIGLLFPSATQPVSQPVVQKALESKLGKKLSGYESTAVGAATALRNNSLSSIKSGLASKVGSAVGLPGETIAAMLPLLGF
;
A
#
# COMPACT_ATOMS: atom_id res chain seq x y z
N MET A 1 59.70 13.60 1.34
CA MET A 1 59.82 13.98 -0.09
C MET A 1 58.53 14.67 -0.50
N ARG A 2 58.68 15.81 -1.19
CA ARG A 2 57.61 16.70 -1.65
C ARG A 2 56.81 16.04 -2.78
N LYS A 3 55.51 16.32 -2.86
CA LYS A 3 54.88 16.84 -4.08
C LYS A 3 53.57 17.56 -3.75
N LEU A 4 53.71 18.89 -3.70
CA LEU A 4 52.66 19.87 -3.96
C LEU A 4 52.04 19.61 -5.33
N LEU A 5 50.74 19.78 -5.44
CA LEU A 5 50.09 20.28 -6.65
C LEU A 5 49.03 21.30 -6.22
N LEU A 6 49.22 22.52 -6.68
CA LEU A 6 48.53 23.74 -6.26
C LEU A 6 48.31 24.54 -7.55
N VAL A 7 47.11 24.53 -8.12
CA VAL A 7 46.63 25.39 -9.23
C VAL A 7 45.10 25.22 -9.26
N VAL A 8 44.19 26.19 -9.32
CA VAL A 8 44.17 27.65 -9.24
C VAL A 8 42.72 28.03 -8.88
N ALA A 9 42.56 29.18 -8.24
CA ALA A 9 41.33 29.76 -7.73
C ALA A 9 40.29 30.15 -8.80
N ALA A 10 39.02 30.10 -8.41
CA ALA A 10 38.02 31.11 -8.77
C ALA A 10 37.02 31.27 -7.62
N ALA A 11 37.22 32.32 -6.82
CA ALA A 11 36.19 32.85 -5.92
C ALA A 11 35.26 33.75 -6.72
N LEU A 12 33.94 33.68 -6.48
CA LEU A 12 33.12 34.75 -5.87
C LEU A 12 31.61 34.38 -5.94
N PRO A 13 30.80 34.95 -5.02
CA PRO A 13 29.50 34.45 -4.58
C PRO A 13 28.36 35.04 -5.39
N LEU A 14 27.16 34.44 -5.37
CA LEU A 14 25.90 35.19 -5.48
C LEU A 14 24.66 34.30 -5.29
N ALA A 15 23.66 34.90 -4.63
CA ALA A 15 22.23 34.67 -4.75
C ALA A 15 21.65 33.34 -4.24
N GLY A 16 20.99 33.43 -3.09
CA GLY A 16 19.85 32.57 -2.82
C GLY A 16 18.75 32.80 -3.86
N CYS A 17 18.04 31.73 -4.20
CA CYS A 17 16.64 31.77 -4.58
C CYS A 17 16.00 30.38 -4.30
N PRO A 18 14.72 30.36 -3.94
CA PRO A 18 14.13 29.40 -3.01
C PRO A 18 13.74 28.05 -3.61
N LEU A 19 13.56 27.09 -2.70
CA LEU A 19 13.04 25.74 -2.88
C LEU A 19 11.51 25.76 -3.15
N ASP A 20 11.04 26.53 -4.13
CA ASP A 20 9.60 26.82 -4.35
C ASP A 20 9.21 26.66 -5.83
N ASP A 21 9.33 25.44 -6.41
CA ASP A 21 8.62 25.07 -7.66
C ASP A 21 8.61 23.56 -7.96
N VAL A 22 8.12 22.70 -7.05
CA VAL A 22 7.77 21.28 -7.40
C VAL A 22 6.44 20.84 -6.76
N LEU A 23 5.54 21.76 -6.40
CA LEU A 23 4.17 21.39 -6.03
C LEU A 23 3.19 22.50 -6.38
N LYS A 24 2.69 22.49 -7.63
CA LYS A 24 1.34 23.01 -7.88
C LYS A 24 0.53 22.02 -8.74
N PRO A 25 -0.65 21.60 -8.26
CA PRO A 25 -1.50 20.61 -8.92
C PRO A 25 -2.20 21.19 -10.15
N THR A 26 -2.29 20.39 -11.21
CA THR A 26 -3.11 20.65 -12.39
C THR A 26 -4.59 20.58 -12.02
N PRO A 27 -5.44 21.54 -12.42
CA PRO A 27 -6.88 21.47 -12.18
C PRO A 27 -7.52 20.51 -13.18
N SER A 28 -8.06 19.40 -12.69
CA SER A 28 -9.00 18.57 -13.46
C SER A 28 -10.41 18.86 -12.95
N THR A 29 -11.14 19.64 -13.73
CA THR A 29 -12.54 20.02 -13.50
C THR A 29 -13.44 19.07 -14.28
N GLY A 30 -14.41 18.43 -13.62
CA GLY A 30 -15.61 17.93 -14.31
C GLY A 30 -16.08 16.49 -14.03
N THR A 31 -16.44 16.23 -12.78
CA THR A 31 -17.72 15.60 -12.34
C THR A 31 -18.23 14.32 -13.01
N ALA A 32 -18.16 13.21 -12.26
CA ALA A 32 -19.24 12.21 -12.17
C ALA A 32 -19.34 11.68 -10.72
N SER A 33 -20.11 12.39 -9.89
CA SER A 33 -20.84 11.85 -8.73
C SER A 33 -22.07 11.12 -9.27
N VAL A 34 -22.61 10.01 -8.80
CA VAL A 34 -22.59 9.23 -7.55
C VAL A 34 -23.23 7.88 -7.90
N ALA A 35 -22.82 6.76 -7.27
CA ALA A 35 -23.77 5.75 -6.79
C ALA A 35 -23.04 4.60 -6.10
N GLY A 36 -23.46 4.32 -4.86
CA GLY A 36 -23.25 3.02 -4.23
C GLY A 36 -21.92 2.89 -3.52
N GLY A 37 -21.89 3.35 -2.26
CA GLY A 37 -21.19 2.61 -1.22
C GLY A 37 -21.78 1.21 -1.13
N SER A 38 -21.39 0.33 -2.05
CA SER A 38 -21.41 -1.09 -1.77
C SER A 38 -20.20 -1.29 -0.87
N THR A 39 -20.43 -1.48 0.42
CA THR A 39 -19.56 -2.35 1.19
C THR A 39 -19.47 -3.64 0.36
N VAL A 40 -18.44 -3.77 -0.47
CA VAL A 40 -18.15 -5.00 -1.20
C VAL A 40 -17.85 -5.98 -0.09
N THR A 41 -18.89 -6.67 0.36
CA THR A 41 -18.76 -7.83 1.23
C THR A 41 -17.79 -8.73 0.49
N PRO A 42 -16.67 -9.14 1.10
CA PRO A 42 -15.70 -9.98 0.41
C PRO A 42 -16.47 -11.17 -0.17
N ALA A 43 -16.59 -11.17 -1.49
CA ALA A 43 -17.24 -12.23 -2.20
C ALA A 43 -16.35 -13.46 -2.04
N THR A 44 -16.95 -14.58 -1.66
CA THR A 44 -16.25 -15.86 -1.53
C THR A 44 -15.41 -16.13 -2.77
N ILE A 45 -14.31 -16.87 -2.61
CA ILE A 45 -13.41 -17.27 -3.70
C ILE A 45 -14.18 -17.80 -4.93
N GLY A 46 -15.34 -18.44 -4.74
CA GLY A 46 -16.24 -18.87 -5.82
C GLY A 46 -16.76 -17.75 -6.73
N THR A 47 -17.07 -16.57 -6.22
CA THR A 47 -17.50 -15.41 -7.02
C THR A 47 -16.35 -14.85 -7.85
N PHE A 48 -15.14 -14.82 -7.28
CA PHE A 48 -13.92 -14.43 -7.99
C PHE A 48 -13.61 -15.40 -9.13
N LEU A 49 -13.65 -16.71 -8.87
CA LEU A 49 -13.47 -17.74 -9.89
C LEU A 49 -14.52 -17.62 -11.00
N SER A 50 -15.79 -17.41 -10.65
CA SER A 50 -16.86 -17.24 -11.65
C SER A 50 -16.64 -16.01 -12.54
N ARG A 51 -16.09 -14.91 -11.99
CA ARG A 51 -15.75 -13.71 -12.75
C ARG A 51 -14.56 -13.91 -13.67
N ILE A 52 -13.57 -14.70 -13.24
CA ILE A 52 -12.46 -15.11 -14.12
C ILE A 52 -12.99 -15.97 -15.27
N GLU A 53 -13.86 -16.94 -15.01
CA GLU A 53 -14.48 -17.78 -16.05
C GLU A 53 -15.29 -16.94 -17.04
N ALA A 54 -16.07 -15.97 -16.53
CA ALA A 54 -16.82 -15.05 -17.37
C ALA A 54 -15.90 -14.16 -18.23
N ALA A 55 -14.79 -13.67 -17.68
CA ALA A 55 -13.82 -12.84 -18.40
C ALA A 55 -13.01 -13.64 -19.43
N ARG A 56 -12.76 -14.93 -19.15
CA ARG A 56 -12.07 -15.84 -20.07
C ARG A 56 -12.99 -16.41 -21.14
N GLY A 57 -14.30 -16.42 -20.90
CA GLY A 57 -15.29 -17.10 -21.75
C GLY A 57 -15.20 -18.63 -21.72
N THR A 58 -14.38 -19.20 -20.83
CA THR A 58 -14.21 -20.65 -20.64
C THR A 58 -14.08 -20.99 -19.17
N ALA A 59 -14.65 -22.13 -18.78
CA ALA A 59 -14.54 -22.63 -17.41
C ALA A 59 -13.08 -22.93 -17.05
N LEU A 60 -12.69 -22.60 -15.83
CA LEU A 60 -11.38 -22.94 -15.27
C LEU A 60 -11.35 -24.44 -14.96
N THR A 61 -10.22 -25.08 -15.26
CA THR A 61 -9.95 -26.44 -14.81
C THR A 61 -9.82 -26.49 -13.29
N VAL A 62 -9.98 -27.69 -12.72
CA VAL A 62 -9.80 -27.91 -11.27
C VAL A 62 -8.39 -27.49 -10.81
N ALA A 63 -7.38 -27.70 -11.65
CA ALA A 63 -6.01 -27.29 -11.40
C ALA A 63 -5.86 -25.76 -11.32
N GLU A 64 -6.43 -25.02 -12.27
CA GLU A 64 -6.39 -23.55 -12.28
C GLU A 64 -7.16 -22.96 -11.09
N LYS A 65 -8.35 -23.50 -10.78
CA LYS A 65 -9.12 -23.09 -9.59
C LYS A 65 -8.33 -23.29 -8.31
N SER A 66 -7.62 -24.42 -8.21
CA SER A 66 -6.73 -24.71 -7.08
C SER A 66 -5.58 -23.71 -6.99
N GLN A 67 -4.88 -23.44 -8.10
CA GLN A 67 -3.78 -22.47 -8.15
C GLN A 67 -4.21 -21.06 -7.74
N VAL A 68 -5.37 -20.60 -8.23
CA VAL A 68 -5.93 -19.30 -7.85
C VAL A 68 -6.29 -19.25 -6.37
N THR A 69 -6.87 -20.32 -5.84
CA THR A 69 -7.24 -20.42 -4.42
C THR A 69 -6.00 -20.39 -3.53
N VAL A 70 -4.96 -21.17 -3.87
CA VAL A 70 -3.69 -21.18 -3.15
C VAL A 70 -2.99 -19.83 -3.23
N ALA A 71 -2.98 -19.18 -4.40
CA ALA A 71 -2.39 -17.86 -4.55
C ALA A 71 -3.10 -16.82 -3.67
N ALA A 72 -4.43 -16.81 -3.65
CA ALA A 72 -5.21 -15.92 -2.79
C ALA A 72 -4.93 -16.16 -1.30
N GLN A 73 -4.86 -17.41 -0.85
CA GLN A 73 -4.53 -17.75 0.54
C GLN A 73 -3.09 -17.34 0.91
N GLN A 74 -2.11 -17.62 0.05
CA GLN A 74 -0.73 -17.18 0.25
C GLN A 74 -0.66 -15.65 0.39
N THR A 75 -1.37 -14.94 -0.47
CA THR A 75 -1.46 -13.48 -0.39
C THR A 75 -2.08 -12.99 0.91
N ARG A 76 -3.13 -13.64 1.42
CA ARG A 76 -3.70 -13.33 2.74
C ARG A 76 -2.66 -13.46 3.85
N ASN A 77 -1.92 -14.58 3.90
CA ASN A 77 -0.89 -14.79 4.91
C ASN A 77 0.22 -13.71 4.85
N ILE A 78 0.62 -13.30 3.65
CA ILE A 78 1.61 -12.23 3.45
C ILE A 78 1.04 -10.89 3.95
N LEU A 79 -0.23 -10.58 3.65
CA LEU A 79 -0.92 -9.38 4.13
C LEU A 79 -1.00 -9.33 5.65
N ASP A 80 -1.36 -10.44 6.30
CA ASP A 80 -1.38 -10.55 7.75
C ASP A 80 0.02 -10.33 8.34
N SER A 81 1.06 -10.91 7.73
CA SER A 81 2.45 -10.67 8.15
C SER A 81 2.86 -9.21 7.98
N THR A 82 2.53 -8.57 6.86
CA THR A 82 2.77 -7.13 6.62
C THR A 82 2.03 -6.26 7.64
N GLN A 83 0.78 -6.60 7.95
CA GLN A 83 0.00 -5.90 8.96
C GLN A 83 0.64 -6.05 10.33
N GLN A 84 1.03 -7.26 10.75
CA GLN A 84 1.71 -7.47 12.03
C GLN A 84 3.04 -6.72 12.12
N LYS A 85 3.82 -6.66 11.04
CA LYS A 85 5.05 -5.84 11.00
C LYS A 85 4.75 -4.35 11.19
N PHE A 86 3.69 -3.84 10.57
CA PHE A 86 3.24 -2.47 10.77
C PHE A 86 2.81 -2.23 12.23
N LEU A 87 1.98 -3.10 12.79
CA LEU A 87 1.51 -2.99 14.18
C LEU A 87 2.68 -3.05 15.17
N GLY A 88 3.64 -3.95 14.96
CA GLY A 88 4.83 -4.07 15.79
C GLY A 88 5.78 -2.87 15.67
N ALA A 89 6.01 -2.37 14.45
CA ALA A 89 6.86 -1.19 14.23
C ALA A 89 6.25 0.06 14.87
N VAL A 90 4.95 0.29 14.68
CA VAL A 90 4.24 1.42 15.29
C VAL A 90 4.20 1.25 16.81
N GLY A 91 3.79 0.08 17.30
CA GLY A 91 3.67 -0.20 18.73
C GLY A 91 4.98 -0.08 19.49
N GLY A 92 6.07 -0.62 18.94
CA GLY A 92 7.41 -0.47 19.52
C GLY A 92 7.94 0.96 19.52
N THR A 93 7.46 1.80 18.59
CA THR A 93 7.87 3.22 18.52
C THR A 93 7.07 4.08 19.48
N VAL A 94 5.74 3.91 19.54
CA VAL A 94 4.85 4.80 20.29
C VAL A 94 4.47 4.28 21.68
N GLY A 95 4.84 3.04 22.01
CA GLY A 95 4.52 2.40 23.29
C GLY A 95 3.07 1.94 23.41
N LEU A 96 2.37 1.72 22.29
CA LEU A 96 1.02 1.14 22.27
C LEU A 96 1.08 -0.35 21.95
N ASP A 97 0.19 -1.11 22.56
CA ASP A 97 0.04 -2.54 22.25
C ASP A 97 -0.48 -2.75 20.81
N ALA A 98 0.00 -3.82 20.18
CA ALA A 98 -0.34 -4.16 18.80
C ALA A 98 -1.85 -4.42 18.60
N ALA A 99 -2.56 -4.93 19.60
CA ALA A 99 -4.01 -5.12 19.54
C ALA A 99 -4.74 -3.76 19.57
N THR A 100 -4.26 -2.80 20.36
CA THR A 100 -4.83 -1.45 20.39
C THR A 100 -4.67 -0.73 19.05
N ILE A 101 -3.48 -0.85 18.44
CA ILE A 101 -3.23 -0.32 17.09
C ILE A 101 -4.04 -1.11 16.05
N GLY A 102 -4.19 -2.43 16.23
CA GLY A 102 -5.01 -3.28 15.38
C GLY A 102 -6.48 -2.85 15.35
N LEU A 103 -7.03 -2.41 16.49
CA LEU A 103 -8.38 -1.84 16.57
C LEU A 103 -8.50 -0.49 15.85
N LEU A 104 -7.42 0.31 15.78
CA LEU A 104 -7.40 1.55 15.02
C LEU A 104 -7.31 1.32 13.51
N PHE A 105 -6.61 0.27 13.09
CA PHE A 105 -6.35 -0.04 11.70
C PHE A 105 -6.70 -1.52 11.38
N PRO A 106 -7.99 -1.90 11.46
CA PRO A 106 -8.41 -3.29 11.27
C PRO A 106 -8.26 -3.76 9.81
N SER A 107 -8.33 -2.83 8.85
CA SER A 107 -8.31 -3.15 7.42
C SER A 107 -6.89 -3.32 6.90
N ALA A 108 -6.35 -4.54 6.91
CA ALA A 108 -5.01 -4.83 6.37
C ALA A 108 -4.89 -4.58 4.87
N THR A 109 -6.00 -4.61 4.12
CA THR A 109 -6.02 -4.61 2.64
C THR A 109 -6.13 -3.22 2.03
N GLN A 110 -6.49 -2.23 2.84
CA GLN A 110 -6.65 -0.85 2.38
C GLN A 110 -5.42 -0.02 2.72
N PRO A 111 -4.98 0.85 1.78
CA PRO A 111 -3.94 1.81 2.09
C PRO A 111 -4.45 2.80 3.14
N VAL A 112 -3.56 3.20 4.04
CA VAL A 112 -3.88 4.20 5.07
C VAL A 112 -3.00 5.43 4.90
N SER A 113 -3.58 6.62 5.07
CA SER A 113 -2.84 7.88 4.97
C SER A 113 -2.04 8.13 6.23
N GLN A 114 -0.76 8.49 6.10
CA GLN A 114 0.10 8.89 7.22
C GLN A 114 -0.55 9.91 8.19
N PRO A 115 -1.18 11.01 7.74
CA PRO A 115 -1.80 11.96 8.67
C PRO A 115 -2.98 11.36 9.45
N VAL A 116 -3.71 10.42 8.85
CA VAL A 116 -4.80 9.69 9.54
C VAL A 116 -4.22 8.77 10.60
N VAL A 117 -3.13 8.05 10.27
CA VAL A 117 -2.44 7.16 11.20
C VAL A 117 -1.91 7.95 12.40
N GLN A 118 -1.21 9.05 12.15
CA GLN A 118 -0.65 9.90 13.20
C GLN A 118 -1.76 10.46 14.11
N LYS A 119 -2.81 11.05 13.55
CA LYS A 119 -3.91 11.62 14.33
C LYS A 119 -4.63 10.57 15.20
N ALA A 120 -4.83 9.36 14.68
CA ALA A 120 -5.44 8.28 15.44
C ALA A 120 -4.55 7.80 16.60
N LEU A 121 -3.24 7.71 16.39
CA LEU A 121 -2.28 7.37 17.43
C LEU A 121 -2.19 8.47 18.49
N GLU A 122 -2.07 9.74 18.10
CA GLU A 122 -2.07 10.88 19.02
C GLU A 122 -3.35 10.94 19.85
N SER A 123 -4.49 10.67 19.22
CA SER A 123 -5.79 10.62 19.91
C SER A 123 -5.88 9.47 20.93
N LYS A 124 -5.19 8.35 20.72
CA LYS A 124 -5.14 7.25 21.69
C LYS A 124 -4.10 7.46 22.78
N LEU A 125 -2.98 8.08 22.44
CA LEU A 125 -1.90 8.40 23.37
C LEU A 125 -2.24 9.59 24.28
N GLY A 126 -3.16 10.47 23.85
CA GLY A 126 -3.45 11.72 24.56
C GLY A 126 -2.31 12.74 24.50
N LYS A 127 -1.29 12.50 23.67
CA LYS A 127 -0.12 13.35 23.45
C LYS A 127 0.21 13.42 21.96
N LYS A 128 0.91 14.47 21.56
CA LYS A 128 1.50 14.55 20.22
C LYS A 128 2.67 13.60 20.08
N LEU A 129 2.83 13.05 18.88
CA LEU A 129 4.01 12.28 18.52
C LEU A 129 5.21 13.23 18.45
N SER A 130 6.33 12.81 19.02
CA SER A 130 7.62 13.48 18.82
C SER A 130 8.04 13.43 17.34
N GLY A 131 9.02 14.25 16.95
CA GLY A 131 9.56 14.24 15.58
C GLY A 131 10.04 12.85 15.16
N TYR A 132 10.71 12.13 16.06
CA TYR A 132 11.14 10.75 15.83
C TYR A 132 9.96 9.79 15.65
N GLU A 133 8.99 9.79 16.57
CA GLU A 133 7.81 8.92 16.49
C GLU A 133 7.00 9.18 15.22
N SER A 134 6.84 10.45 14.84
CA SER A 134 6.13 10.88 13.64
C SER A 134 6.80 10.37 12.35
N THR A 135 8.13 10.48 12.27
CA THR A 135 8.92 9.96 11.13
C THR A 135 8.85 8.44 11.05
N ALA A 136 9.00 7.73 12.18
CA ALA A 136 8.93 6.27 12.23
C ALA A 136 7.54 5.74 11.85
N VAL A 137 6.47 6.37 12.34
CA VAL A 137 5.08 6.06 11.93
C VAL A 137 4.88 6.33 10.43
N GLY A 138 5.45 7.42 9.91
CA GLY A 138 5.43 7.74 8.48
C GLY A 138 6.11 6.66 7.65
N ALA A 139 7.32 6.25 8.03
CA ALA A 139 8.06 5.19 7.36
C ALA A 139 7.32 3.85 7.41
N ALA A 140 6.78 3.46 8.58
CA ALA A 140 5.99 2.23 8.74
C ALA A 140 4.73 2.25 7.85
N THR A 141 4.06 3.40 7.77
CA THR A 141 2.88 3.59 6.91
C THR A 141 3.23 3.48 5.42
N ALA A 142 4.31 4.13 5.00
CA ALA A 142 4.80 4.06 3.62
C ALA A 142 5.20 2.62 3.24
N LEU A 143 5.95 1.92 4.09
CA LEU A 143 6.35 0.53 3.89
C LEU A 143 5.14 -0.41 3.78
N ARG A 144 4.15 -0.22 4.64
CA ARG A 144 2.88 -0.95 4.57
C ARG A 144 2.20 -0.73 3.23
N ASN A 145 1.95 0.53 2.84
CA ASN A 145 1.25 0.85 1.60
C ASN A 145 2.01 0.37 0.35
N ASN A 146 3.33 0.48 0.34
CA ASN A 146 4.17 -0.04 -0.74
C ASN A 146 4.07 -1.57 -0.83
N SER A 147 4.16 -2.25 0.31
CA SER A 147 3.96 -3.72 0.38
C SER A 147 2.58 -4.11 -0.14
N LEU A 148 1.51 -3.40 0.23
CA LEU A 148 0.16 -3.67 -0.27
C LEU A 148 0.07 -3.58 -1.79
N SER A 149 0.67 -2.55 -2.39
CA SER A 149 0.69 -2.38 -3.83
C SER A 149 1.42 -3.54 -4.52
N SER A 150 2.62 -3.90 -4.03
CA SER A 150 3.40 -5.02 -4.57
C SER A 150 2.69 -6.37 -4.40
N ILE A 151 2.04 -6.59 -3.26
CA ILE A 151 1.29 -7.83 -2.99
C ILE A 151 0.09 -7.97 -3.94
N LYS A 152 -0.69 -6.90 -4.15
CA LYS A 152 -1.83 -6.90 -5.07
C LYS A 152 -1.39 -7.12 -6.52
N SER A 153 -0.36 -6.39 -6.95
CA SER A 153 0.23 -6.54 -8.29
C SER A 153 0.76 -7.97 -8.51
N GLY A 154 1.49 -8.52 -7.53
CA GLY A 154 2.00 -9.89 -7.58
C GLY A 154 0.89 -10.93 -7.66
N LEU A 155 -0.19 -10.80 -6.87
CA LEU A 155 -1.35 -11.69 -6.95
C LEU A 155 -2.03 -11.60 -8.32
N ALA A 156 -2.27 -10.39 -8.80
CA ALA A 156 -2.91 -10.15 -10.09
C ALA A 156 -2.11 -10.76 -11.25
N SER A 157 -0.79 -10.60 -11.25
CA SER A 157 0.11 -11.20 -12.23
C SER A 157 0.11 -12.73 -12.14
N LYS A 158 0.23 -13.29 -10.92
CA LYS A 158 0.30 -14.75 -10.70
C LYS A 158 -1.00 -15.45 -11.11
N VAL A 159 -2.15 -14.88 -10.76
CA VAL A 159 -3.46 -15.38 -11.17
C VAL A 159 -3.66 -15.18 -12.67
N GLY A 160 -3.31 -14.03 -13.22
CA GLY A 160 -3.39 -13.75 -14.66
C GLY A 160 -2.60 -14.76 -15.50
N SER A 161 -1.36 -15.05 -15.11
CA SER A 161 -0.54 -16.07 -15.76
C SER A 161 -1.10 -17.49 -15.62
N ALA A 162 -1.74 -17.81 -14.49
CA ALA A 162 -2.35 -19.12 -14.28
C ALA A 162 -3.62 -19.34 -15.12
N VAL A 163 -4.38 -18.29 -15.39
CA VAL A 163 -5.69 -18.39 -16.05
C VAL A 163 -5.71 -17.88 -17.49
N GLY A 164 -4.59 -17.31 -17.97
CA GLY A 164 -4.45 -16.75 -19.32
C GLY A 164 -5.11 -15.38 -19.50
N LEU A 165 -5.22 -14.59 -18.43
CA LEU A 165 -5.79 -13.23 -18.47
C LEU A 165 -4.73 -12.18 -18.15
N PRO A 166 -4.84 -10.95 -18.71
CA PRO A 166 -3.93 -9.87 -18.35
C PRO A 166 -4.09 -9.50 -16.87
N GLY A 167 -2.97 -9.22 -16.21
CA GLY A 167 -2.92 -8.92 -14.78
C GLY A 167 -3.83 -7.76 -14.38
N GLU A 168 -4.01 -6.74 -15.23
CA GLU A 168 -4.90 -5.61 -14.98
C GLU A 168 -6.38 -6.02 -14.88
N THR A 169 -6.80 -6.99 -15.69
CA THR A 169 -8.17 -7.54 -15.62
C THR A 169 -8.39 -8.27 -14.30
N ILE A 170 -7.38 -9.01 -13.83
CA ILE A 170 -7.44 -9.65 -12.52
C ILE A 170 -7.36 -8.63 -11.38
N ALA A 171 -6.55 -7.59 -11.51
CA ALA A 171 -6.41 -6.52 -10.53
C ALA A 171 -7.76 -5.83 -10.27
N ALA A 172 -8.55 -5.60 -11.32
CA ALA A 172 -9.91 -5.07 -11.21
C ALA A 172 -10.89 -6.02 -10.47
N MET A 173 -10.58 -7.32 -10.41
CA MET A 173 -11.39 -8.33 -9.71
C MET A 173 -10.92 -8.60 -8.28
N LEU A 174 -9.71 -8.16 -7.88
CA LEU A 174 -9.18 -8.33 -6.53
C LEU A 174 -10.08 -7.78 -5.40
N PRO A 175 -10.82 -6.66 -5.59
CA PRO A 175 -11.78 -6.19 -4.59
C PRO A 175 -12.85 -7.23 -4.24
N LEU A 176 -13.19 -8.13 -5.17
CA LEU A 176 -14.14 -9.21 -4.91
C LEU A 176 -13.63 -10.17 -3.85
N LEU A 177 -12.31 -10.42 -3.81
CA LEU A 177 -11.72 -11.25 -2.77
C LEU A 177 -11.58 -10.51 -1.44
N GLY A 178 -11.85 -9.20 -1.39
CA GLY A 178 -11.60 -8.33 -0.25
C GLY A 178 -10.16 -7.84 -0.18
N PHE A 179 -9.50 -7.65 -1.32
CA PHE A 179 -8.19 -7.01 -1.42
C PHE A 179 -8.32 -5.56 -1.90
#